data_AF-A0A9D8F3B9-F1
#
_entry.id   AF-A0A9D8F3B9-F1
#
_cell.length_a   1.000
_cell.length_b   1.000
_cell.length_c   1.000
_cell.angle_alpha   90.00
_cell.angle_beta   90.00
_cell.angle_gamma   90.00
#
_symmetry.space_group_name_H-M   'P 1'
#
loop_
_entity.id
_entity.type
_entity.pdbx_description
1 polymer ?
#
loop_
_entity_poly.entity_id
_entity_poly.type
_entity_poly.pdbx_seq_one_letter_code
_entity_poly.pdbx_strand_id
1 'polypeptide(L)'
;MQCSSLAMGTALLAFLFLATTGLSASFERVSSSDYGKMPDGAGVQQFTLRNSKGMVVKIITYGAIITEIQAPDRGGKMANVVLGAASLDEYLKGFRGSAAVIGRFANRIAKAKFKIDGMEYSLAANNGRNHIHGGRKGFASVVWTGRVLPAKPNEGSVELSYLSKDGEEGYPGNLHVKVIYTLTDSHELRMDYLATTDKATPVNLTNHAYFNLAGEGHVLDHELWLNADRYTPADDELIPTGAIASVNGTPLDFTTRTRVGSRIEQLKPKLNGYDHNFVVTGDKGVLRTAGKVVDPKTGRVMDVSTTEPGVQLYTGNHLQHGGLCLETQHYPDSINQPAFPSPVLRPGQTWNSTSVFAFSAQ
;
A
#
# COMPACT_ATOMS: atom_id res chain seq x y z
N MET A 1 -96.84 15.66 0.23
CA MET A 1 -96.28 15.18 1.50
C MET A 1 -95.81 13.76 1.24
N GLN A 2 -94.54 13.35 1.26
CA GLN A 2 -93.30 13.86 1.85
C GLN A 2 -92.12 13.45 0.95
N CYS A 3 -91.08 14.28 0.95
CA CYS A 3 -89.74 13.99 0.45
C CYS A 3 -89.15 12.72 1.05
N SER A 4 -88.25 12.05 0.33
CA SER A 4 -86.88 11.75 0.83
C SER A 4 -85.99 11.23 -0.31
N SER A 5 -84.91 11.98 -0.51
CA SER A 5 -83.76 11.75 -1.39
C SER A 5 -82.90 10.57 -0.93
N LEU A 6 -82.48 9.68 -1.83
CA LEU A 6 -81.37 8.75 -1.60
C LEU A 6 -80.12 9.29 -2.31
N ALA A 7 -79.14 9.72 -1.51
CA ALA A 7 -77.84 10.20 -1.98
C ALA A 7 -76.90 9.01 -2.24
N MET A 8 -76.20 9.06 -3.38
CA MET A 8 -75.07 8.20 -3.73
C MET A 8 -73.90 8.45 -2.76
N GLY A 9 -73.44 7.40 -2.08
CA GLY A 9 -72.18 7.40 -1.34
C GLY A 9 -71.12 6.58 -2.09
N THR A 10 -70.19 7.25 -2.76
CA THR A 10 -68.96 6.64 -3.30
C THR A 10 -67.97 6.42 -2.16
N ALA A 11 -67.68 5.16 -1.83
CA ALA A 11 -66.63 4.81 -0.88
C ALA A 11 -65.24 4.89 -1.57
N LEU A 12 -64.45 5.90 -1.20
CA LEU A 12 -63.06 6.06 -1.64
C LEU A 12 -62.17 5.21 -0.72
N LEU A 13 -61.69 4.07 -1.22
CA LEU A 13 -60.66 3.26 -0.55
C LEU A 13 -59.30 3.95 -0.69
N ALA A 14 -58.86 4.64 0.36
CA ALA A 14 -57.51 5.17 0.45
C ALA A 14 -56.53 4.03 0.79
N PHE A 15 -55.73 3.60 -0.18
CA PHE A 15 -54.57 2.75 0.06
C PHE A 15 -53.47 3.58 0.73
N LEU A 16 -53.26 3.37 2.04
CA LEU A 16 -52.06 3.84 2.73
C LEU A 16 -50.85 3.05 2.19
N PHE A 17 -50.03 3.67 1.36
CA PHE A 17 -48.67 3.22 1.13
C PHE A 17 -47.86 3.50 2.40
N LEU A 18 -47.67 2.50 3.26
CA LEU A 18 -46.58 2.53 4.23
C LEU A 18 -45.26 2.41 3.44
N ALA A 19 -44.62 3.54 3.19
CA ALA A 19 -43.21 3.56 2.85
C ALA A 19 -42.42 3.05 4.06
N THR A 20 -42.06 1.76 4.04
CA THR A 20 -41.07 1.22 4.96
C THR A 20 -39.73 1.81 4.57
N THR A 21 -39.35 2.92 5.21
CA THR A 21 -37.97 3.37 5.22
C THR A 21 -37.17 2.27 5.92
N GLY A 22 -36.55 1.40 5.12
CA GLY A 22 -35.60 0.43 5.63
C GLY A 22 -34.50 1.18 6.36
N LEU A 23 -34.51 1.13 7.69
CA LEU A 23 -33.36 1.45 8.51
C LEU A 23 -32.26 0.46 8.10
N SER A 24 -31.40 0.86 7.16
CA SER A 24 -30.11 0.21 6.99
C SER A 24 -29.43 0.27 8.35
N ALA A 25 -29.22 -0.87 8.98
CA ALA A 25 -28.44 -0.93 10.22
C ALA A 25 -27.13 -0.20 9.97
N SER A 26 -26.88 0.89 10.71
CA SER A 26 -25.61 1.60 10.65
C SER A 26 -24.54 0.68 11.20
N PHE A 27 -23.69 0.13 10.34
CA PHE A 27 -22.52 -0.63 10.79
C PHE A 27 -21.38 0.34 11.13
N GLU A 28 -20.56 -0.04 12.09
CA GLU A 28 -19.36 0.73 12.45
C GLU A 28 -18.30 0.57 11.36
N ARG A 29 -17.94 1.69 10.71
CA ARG A 29 -16.94 1.71 9.63
C ARG A 29 -15.51 1.55 10.14
N VAL A 30 -15.22 2.06 11.33
CA VAL A 30 -13.88 1.99 11.93
C VAL A 30 -14.05 1.66 13.40
N SER A 31 -13.45 0.55 13.83
CA SER A 31 -13.35 0.19 15.25
C SER A 31 -11.88 -0.01 15.63
N SER A 32 -11.58 0.07 16.93
CA SER A 32 -10.24 -0.16 17.46
C SER A 32 -10.25 -1.17 18.61
N SER A 33 -9.21 -1.98 18.72
CA SER A 33 -8.99 -2.91 19.82
C SER A 33 -7.51 -2.97 20.20
N ASP A 34 -7.20 -3.50 21.39
CA ASP A 34 -5.84 -3.87 21.72
C ASP A 34 -5.37 -5.03 20.82
N TYR A 35 -4.11 -5.02 20.41
CA TYR A 35 -3.47 -6.07 19.61
C TYR A 35 -2.34 -6.77 20.37
N GLY A 36 -1.59 -6.02 21.19
CA GLY A 36 -0.50 -6.56 21.98
C GLY A 36 0.32 -5.46 22.65
N LYS A 37 1.48 -5.84 23.20
CA LYS A 37 2.44 -4.91 23.80
C LYS A 37 3.83 -5.19 23.29
N MET A 38 4.59 -4.13 23.08
CA MET A 38 6.02 -4.18 22.81
C MET A 38 6.80 -4.67 24.04
N PRO A 39 8.05 -5.14 23.88
CA PRO A 39 8.88 -5.58 25.01
C PRO A 39 9.14 -4.49 26.06
N ASP A 40 9.11 -3.22 25.67
CA ASP A 40 9.23 -2.06 26.57
C ASP A 40 7.90 -1.64 27.23
N GLY A 41 6.82 -2.38 26.97
CA GLY A 41 5.49 -2.15 27.52
C GLY A 41 4.59 -1.24 26.68
N ALA A 42 5.09 -0.63 25.59
CA ALA A 42 4.27 0.20 24.72
C ALA A 42 3.10 -0.59 24.10
N GLY A 43 1.89 -0.05 24.16
CA GLY A 43 0.70 -0.70 23.61
C GLY A 43 0.66 -0.66 22.09
N VAL A 44 0.22 -1.75 21.47
CA VAL A 44 -0.08 -1.83 20.04
C VAL A 44 -1.58 -2.01 19.87
N GLN A 45 -2.19 -1.13 19.07
CA GLN A 45 -3.61 -1.16 18.76
C GLN A 45 -3.84 -1.71 17.35
N GLN A 46 -5.00 -2.32 17.13
CA GLN A 46 -5.52 -2.65 15.82
C GLN A 46 -6.71 -1.77 15.49
N PHE A 47 -6.72 -1.21 14.30
CA PHE A 47 -7.87 -0.57 13.68
C PHE A 47 -8.47 -1.51 12.63
N THR A 48 -9.80 -1.67 12.66
CA THR A 48 -10.55 -2.45 11.67
C THR A 48 -11.42 -1.50 10.86
N LEU A 49 -11.13 -1.36 9.58
CA LEU A 49 -11.95 -0.62 8.62
C LEU A 49 -12.88 -1.60 7.92
N ARG A 50 -14.15 -1.23 7.78
CA ARG A 50 -15.20 -2.01 7.11
C ARG A 50 -15.93 -1.12 6.12
N ASN A 51 -16.27 -1.66 4.96
CA ASN A 51 -17.13 -0.98 4.00
C ASN A 51 -18.53 -1.62 3.94
N SER A 52 -19.47 -0.96 3.26
CA SER A 52 -20.88 -1.40 3.21
C SER A 52 -21.10 -2.71 2.44
N LYS A 53 -20.08 -3.18 1.72
CA LYS A 53 -20.08 -4.41 0.92
C LYS A 53 -19.33 -5.55 1.60
N GLY A 54 -18.94 -5.40 2.86
CA GLY A 54 -18.34 -6.45 3.67
C GLY A 54 -16.82 -6.63 3.52
N MET A 55 -16.13 -5.80 2.73
CA MET A 55 -14.67 -5.79 2.71
C MET A 55 -14.14 -5.25 4.04
N VAL A 56 -13.07 -5.89 4.53
CA VAL A 56 -12.43 -5.57 5.80
C VAL A 56 -10.95 -5.32 5.56
N VAL A 57 -10.41 -4.27 6.18
CA VAL A 57 -8.98 -4.01 6.26
C VAL A 57 -8.59 -3.84 7.71
N LYS A 58 -7.57 -4.57 8.18
CA LYS A 58 -7.05 -4.43 9.54
C LYS A 58 -5.65 -3.86 9.50
N ILE A 59 -5.39 -2.87 10.37
CA ILE A 59 -4.12 -2.16 10.45
C ILE A 59 -3.68 -2.11 11.91
N ILE A 60 -2.44 -2.43 12.22
CA ILE A 60 -1.88 -2.29 13.57
C ILE A 60 -0.94 -1.09 13.66
N THR A 61 -0.80 -0.51 14.85
CA THR A 61 0.07 0.66 15.07
C THR A 61 1.56 0.34 14.98
N TYR A 62 1.96 -0.90 15.24
CA TYR A 62 3.33 -1.34 15.00
C TYR A 62 3.60 -1.38 13.49
N GLY A 63 4.60 -0.62 13.03
CA GLY A 63 4.98 -0.51 11.62
C GLY A 63 3.91 0.07 10.69
N ALA A 64 2.79 0.55 11.24
CA ALA A 64 1.58 0.86 10.48
C ALA A 64 1.17 -0.29 9.53
N ILE A 65 1.31 -1.53 10.00
CA ILE A 65 1.19 -2.76 9.20
C ILE A 65 -0.27 -3.05 8.85
N ILE A 66 -0.55 -3.38 7.59
CA ILE A 66 -1.80 -4.01 7.18
C ILE A 66 -1.73 -5.50 7.53
N THR A 67 -2.59 -5.98 8.43
CA THR A 67 -2.59 -7.39 8.87
C THR A 67 -3.58 -8.25 8.08
N GLU A 68 -4.60 -7.64 7.46
CA GLU A 68 -5.65 -8.35 6.74
C GLU A 68 -6.31 -7.45 5.70
N ILE A 69 -6.61 -8.01 4.52
CA ILE A 69 -7.44 -7.40 3.47
C ILE A 69 -8.40 -8.48 2.95
N GLN A 70 -9.68 -8.40 3.30
CA GLN A 70 -10.71 -9.32 2.83
C GLN A 70 -11.31 -8.82 1.51
N ALA A 71 -10.99 -9.48 0.39
CA ALA A 71 -11.49 -9.10 -0.93
C ALA A 71 -12.45 -10.16 -1.52
N PRO A 72 -13.53 -9.75 -2.22
CA PRO A 72 -14.49 -10.69 -2.81
C PRO A 72 -13.94 -11.33 -4.08
N ASP A 73 -14.23 -12.61 -4.29
CA ASP A 73 -14.09 -13.27 -5.59
C ASP A 73 -15.34 -13.11 -6.47
N ARG A 74 -15.36 -13.74 -7.66
CA ARG A 74 -16.50 -13.66 -8.59
C ARG A 74 -17.81 -14.21 -8.02
N GLY A 75 -17.74 -15.07 -7.01
CA GLY A 75 -18.89 -15.61 -6.29
C GLY A 75 -19.27 -14.78 -5.05
N GLY A 76 -18.58 -13.67 -4.80
CA GLY A 76 -18.77 -12.83 -3.61
C GLY A 76 -18.12 -13.39 -2.33
N LYS A 77 -17.35 -14.48 -2.42
CA LYS A 77 -16.67 -15.05 -1.25
C LYS A 77 -15.44 -14.21 -0.90
N MET A 78 -15.40 -13.73 0.34
CA MET A 78 -14.26 -13.00 0.88
C MET A 78 -13.11 -13.95 1.22
N ALA A 79 -11.88 -13.52 0.92
CA ALA A 79 -10.66 -14.13 1.44
C ALA A 79 -9.61 -13.06 1.74
N ASN A 80 -8.72 -13.36 2.69
CA ASN A 80 -7.58 -12.51 2.96
C ASN A 80 -6.59 -12.58 1.79
N VAL A 81 -6.27 -11.43 1.18
CA VAL A 81 -5.39 -11.34 0.01
C VAL A 81 -4.03 -10.71 0.30
N VAL A 82 -3.69 -10.48 1.58
CA VAL A 82 -2.37 -10.00 2.00
C VAL A 82 -1.74 -10.98 2.97
N LEU A 83 -0.44 -11.23 2.83
CA LEU A 83 0.30 -12.03 3.79
C LEU A 83 0.39 -11.28 5.12
N GLY A 84 0.26 -12.01 6.22
CA GLY A 84 0.35 -11.49 7.56
C GLY A 84 0.75 -12.58 8.55
N ALA A 85 1.16 -12.14 9.74
CA ALA A 85 1.42 -13.02 10.86
C ALA A 85 0.21 -13.11 11.80
N ALA A 86 0.12 -14.18 12.59
CA ALA A 86 -1.03 -14.43 13.46
C ALA A 86 -1.04 -13.58 14.74
N SER A 87 0.12 -13.01 15.12
CA SER A 87 0.28 -12.27 16.37
C SER A 87 1.37 -11.19 16.29
N LEU A 88 1.39 -10.26 17.25
CA LEU A 88 2.46 -9.28 17.39
C LEU A 88 3.83 -9.95 17.57
N ASP A 89 3.91 -11.01 18.38
CA ASP A 89 5.16 -11.72 18.66
C ASP A 89 5.81 -12.30 17.40
N GLU A 90 5.01 -12.78 16.46
CA GLU A 90 5.52 -13.27 15.16
C GLU A 90 6.08 -12.14 14.31
N TYR A 91 5.44 -10.96 14.30
CA TYR A 91 6.02 -9.77 13.65
C TYR A 91 7.35 -9.38 14.30
N LEU A 92 7.41 -9.35 15.64
CA LEU A 92 8.62 -8.98 16.39
C LEU A 92 9.77 -9.98 16.20
N LYS A 93 9.46 -11.26 15.90
CA LYS A 93 10.45 -12.29 15.54
C LYS A 93 10.97 -12.18 14.11
N GLY A 94 10.53 -11.18 13.34
CA GLY A 94 11.03 -10.91 12.00
C GLY A 94 10.22 -11.56 10.88
N PHE A 95 8.88 -11.55 10.98
CA PHE A 95 8.01 -11.98 9.87
C PHE A 95 8.34 -11.23 8.58
N ARG A 96 8.78 -11.97 7.55
CA ARG A 96 9.37 -11.39 6.34
C ARG A 96 8.36 -10.87 5.32
N GLY A 97 7.08 -11.21 5.50
CA GLY A 97 5.97 -10.78 4.63
C GLY A 97 5.20 -9.56 5.15
N SER A 98 5.80 -8.74 6.03
CA SER A 98 5.09 -7.67 6.73
C SER A 98 4.68 -6.54 5.79
N ALA A 99 3.37 -6.29 5.67
CA ALA A 99 2.79 -5.17 4.91
C ALA A 99 2.93 -3.83 5.65
N ALA A 100 4.15 -3.53 6.09
CA ALA A 100 4.50 -2.36 6.87
C ALA A 100 4.70 -1.12 5.98
N VAL A 101 4.56 0.06 6.58
CA VAL A 101 5.08 1.29 6.00
C VAL A 101 6.60 1.28 6.08
N ILE A 102 7.25 1.53 4.95
CA ILE A 102 8.69 1.62 4.84
C ILE A 102 9.12 3.08 4.77
N GLY A 103 10.19 3.42 5.49
CA GLY A 103 10.81 4.73 5.52
C GLY A 103 11.92 4.79 6.57
N ARG A 104 12.73 5.86 6.61
CA ARG A 104 12.55 7.16 5.93
C ARG A 104 12.75 7.13 4.40
N PHE A 105 13.53 6.16 3.90
CA PHE A 105 13.74 5.92 2.48
C PHE A 105 13.51 4.45 2.12
N ALA A 106 12.50 4.20 1.28
CA ALA A 106 12.20 2.90 0.72
C ALA A 106 13.24 2.46 -0.30
N ASN A 107 13.46 1.14 -0.38
CA ASN A 107 14.49 0.50 -1.19
C ASN A 107 15.92 0.93 -0.80
N ARG A 108 16.88 0.76 -1.71
CA ARG A 108 18.31 0.85 -1.41
C ARG A 108 18.89 2.25 -1.60
N ILE A 109 19.89 2.58 -0.78
CA ILE A 109 20.83 3.69 -0.98
C ILE A 109 22.25 3.11 -1.03
N ALA A 110 22.95 3.40 -2.13
CA ALA A 110 24.27 2.87 -2.41
C ALA A 110 25.28 3.27 -1.32
N LYS A 111 26.11 2.31 -0.90
CA LYS A 111 27.19 2.50 0.09
C LYS A 111 26.73 3.03 1.45
N ALA A 112 25.41 2.97 1.72
CA ALA A 112 24.77 3.53 2.91
C ALA A 112 25.13 5.01 3.13
N LYS A 113 25.27 5.79 2.06
CA LYS A 113 25.68 7.19 2.13
C LYS A 113 24.97 8.02 1.08
N PHE A 114 24.81 9.30 1.38
CA PHE A 114 24.32 10.29 0.42
C PHE A 114 24.81 11.69 0.77
N LYS A 115 24.60 12.65 -0.14
CA LYS A 115 24.93 14.06 0.09
C LYS A 115 23.71 14.96 -0.10
N ILE A 116 23.56 15.95 0.77
CA ILE A 116 22.62 17.07 0.59
C ILE A 116 23.41 18.35 0.84
N ASP A 117 23.32 19.30 -0.10
CA ASP A 117 23.97 20.61 -0.02
C ASP A 117 25.48 20.51 0.29
N GLY A 118 26.15 19.51 -0.31
CA GLY A 118 27.58 19.24 -0.15
C GLY A 118 27.96 18.49 1.12
N MET A 119 27.05 18.36 2.10
CA MET A 119 27.27 17.62 3.34
C MET A 119 27.01 16.12 3.14
N GLU A 120 27.95 15.26 3.52
CA GLU A 120 27.80 13.80 3.47
C GLU A 120 27.15 13.26 4.75
N TYR A 121 26.20 12.36 4.57
CA TYR A 121 25.51 11.64 5.63
C TYR A 121 25.79 10.14 5.50
N SER A 122 26.03 9.47 6.63
CA SER A 122 26.21 8.02 6.69
C SER A 122 25.02 7.38 7.39
N LEU A 123 24.48 6.34 6.77
CA LEU A 123 23.36 5.54 7.22
C LEU A 123 23.84 4.18 7.71
N ALA A 124 22.96 3.43 8.37
CA ALA A 124 23.24 2.03 8.69
C ALA A 124 23.43 1.19 7.41
N ALA A 125 24.58 0.53 7.25
CA ALA A 125 24.75 -0.51 6.24
C ALA A 125 24.08 -1.81 6.72
N ASN A 126 22.79 -1.97 6.38
CA ASN A 126 21.96 -3.10 6.79
C ASN A 126 21.66 -4.08 5.64
N ASN A 127 22.21 -3.85 4.43
CA ASN A 127 22.17 -4.78 3.32
C ASN A 127 23.54 -4.84 2.62
N GLY A 128 24.45 -5.66 3.15
CA GLY A 128 25.85 -5.67 2.72
C GLY A 128 26.49 -4.30 3.00
N ARG A 129 27.06 -3.68 1.96
CA ARG A 129 27.60 -2.31 2.03
C ARG A 129 26.54 -1.21 1.86
N ASN A 130 25.31 -1.58 1.50
CA ASN A 130 24.24 -0.66 1.16
C ASN A 130 23.27 -0.47 2.34
N HIS A 131 22.49 0.60 2.28
CA HIS A 131 21.37 0.84 3.17
C HIS A 131 20.08 0.40 2.48
N ILE A 132 19.12 -0.15 3.22
CA ILE A 132 17.82 -0.54 2.68
C ILE A 132 16.69 -0.21 3.66
N HIS A 133 15.55 0.23 3.11
CA HIS A 133 14.26 0.34 3.79
C HIS A 133 14.31 1.14 5.11
N GLY A 134 15.11 2.20 5.14
CA GLY A 134 15.20 3.12 6.27
C GLY A 134 16.07 2.64 7.44
N GLY A 135 16.70 1.47 7.36
CA GLY A 135 17.73 1.04 8.30
C GLY A 135 17.32 -0.12 9.21
N ARG A 136 18.00 -0.25 10.36
CA ARG A 136 17.81 -1.38 11.29
C ARG A 136 16.51 -1.25 12.09
N LYS A 137 16.14 -0.03 12.45
CA LYS A 137 14.89 0.34 13.11
C LYS A 137 14.17 1.40 12.28
N GLY A 138 13.94 1.09 11.01
CA GLY A 138 13.13 1.92 10.12
C GLY A 138 11.65 1.94 10.52
N PHE A 139 10.83 2.61 9.72
CA PHE A 139 9.41 2.86 10.01
C PHE A 139 8.56 1.60 10.19
N ALA A 140 9.00 0.47 9.65
CA ALA A 140 8.37 -0.83 9.81
C ALA A 140 8.49 -1.41 11.23
N SER A 141 9.38 -0.86 12.07
CA SER A 141 9.75 -1.42 13.37
C SER A 141 9.49 -0.48 14.55
N VAL A 142 8.72 0.59 14.34
CA VAL A 142 8.33 1.55 15.38
C VAL A 142 6.83 1.48 15.64
N VAL A 143 6.39 1.89 16.82
CA VAL A 143 4.96 2.05 17.13
C VAL A 143 4.53 3.45 16.72
N TRP A 144 3.57 3.52 15.82
CA TRP A 144 2.94 4.75 15.37
C TRP A 144 1.80 5.17 16.31
N THR A 145 1.55 6.47 16.42
CA THR A 145 0.37 6.99 17.11
C THR A 145 -0.82 6.94 16.17
N GLY A 146 -1.82 6.11 16.46
CA GLY A 146 -3.03 5.94 15.65
C GLY A 146 -4.23 6.73 16.18
N ARG A 147 -5.06 7.24 15.27
CA ARG A 147 -6.37 7.85 15.60
C ARG A 147 -7.38 7.63 14.47
N VAL A 148 -8.63 7.37 14.86
CA VAL A 148 -9.76 7.33 13.92
C VAL A 148 -10.05 8.75 13.43
N LEU A 149 -10.24 8.92 12.13
CA LEU A 149 -10.67 10.20 11.56
C LEU A 149 -12.21 10.29 11.53
N PRO A 150 -12.79 11.51 11.51
CA PRO A 150 -14.23 11.68 11.42
C PRO A 150 -14.83 10.90 10.24
N ALA A 151 -15.93 10.19 10.51
CA ALA A 151 -16.63 9.43 9.49
C ALA A 151 -17.11 10.36 8.37
N LYS A 152 -16.96 9.89 7.13
CA LYS A 152 -17.51 10.53 5.95
C LYS A 152 -18.51 9.58 5.28
N PRO A 153 -19.42 10.10 4.43
CA PRO A 153 -20.27 9.24 3.63
C PRO A 153 -19.42 8.27 2.81
N ASN A 154 -19.78 6.98 2.83
CA ASN A 154 -19.20 5.93 1.99
C ASN A 154 -17.73 5.57 2.25
N GLU A 155 -17.08 6.13 3.27
CA GLU A 155 -15.68 5.79 3.62
C GLU A 155 -15.39 5.84 5.12
N GLY A 156 -14.39 5.08 5.55
CA GLY A 156 -13.83 5.13 6.90
C GLY A 156 -12.31 5.22 6.85
N SER A 157 -11.72 5.99 7.78
CA SER A 157 -10.28 6.28 7.74
C SER A 157 -9.62 6.25 9.12
N VAL A 158 -8.35 5.86 9.14
CA VAL A 158 -7.45 5.95 10.29
C VAL A 158 -6.18 6.70 9.88
N GLU A 159 -5.73 7.63 10.72
CA GLU A 159 -4.43 8.28 10.59
C GLU A 159 -3.45 7.62 11.56
N LEU A 160 -2.28 7.24 11.07
CA LEU A 160 -1.13 6.87 11.88
C LEU A 160 -0.03 7.91 11.68
N SER A 161 0.55 8.37 12.78
CA SER A 161 1.58 9.41 12.78
C SER A 161 2.82 8.99 13.56
N TYR A 162 3.98 9.46 13.10
CA TYR A 162 5.25 9.21 13.77
C TYR A 162 6.16 10.43 13.62
N LEU A 163 6.97 10.69 14.66
CA LEU A 163 8.03 11.68 14.63
C LEU A 163 9.36 10.94 14.58
N SER A 164 9.95 10.90 13.40
CA SER A 164 11.30 10.39 13.21
C SER A 164 12.28 11.51 13.57
N LYS A 165 13.09 11.31 14.61
CA LYS A 165 13.93 12.39 15.15
C LYS A 165 15.13 12.69 14.24
N ASP A 166 15.70 13.89 14.37
CA ASP A 166 17.00 14.19 13.76
C ASP A 166 18.06 13.15 14.18
N GLY A 167 18.80 12.65 13.19
CA GLY A 167 19.81 11.60 13.36
C GLY A 167 19.26 10.17 13.42
N GLU A 168 17.94 9.96 13.42
CA GLU A 168 17.36 8.62 13.43
C GLU A 168 17.81 7.81 12.21
N GLU A 169 18.41 6.64 12.45
CA GLU A 169 19.06 5.80 11.43
C GLU A 169 20.12 6.52 10.55
N GLY A 170 20.59 7.70 11.00
CA GLY A 170 21.57 8.54 10.30
C GLY A 170 20.97 9.63 9.39
N TYR A 171 19.63 9.77 9.34
CA TYR A 171 18.97 10.78 8.53
C TYR A 171 18.93 12.15 9.21
N PRO A 172 19.21 13.26 8.50
CA PRO A 172 19.10 14.61 9.07
C PRO A 172 17.64 15.06 9.20
N GLY A 173 17.38 15.93 10.17
CA GLY A 173 16.11 16.59 10.39
C GLY A 173 15.10 15.75 11.14
N ASN A 174 14.30 16.41 11.97
CA ASN A 174 13.07 15.83 12.44
C ASN A 174 12.12 15.72 11.24
N LEU A 175 11.49 14.55 11.09
CA LEU A 175 10.47 14.31 10.08
C LEU A 175 9.17 13.96 10.79
N HIS A 176 8.18 14.83 10.65
CA HIS A 176 6.81 14.51 10.99
C HIS A 176 6.20 13.77 9.82
N VAL A 177 5.81 12.52 10.02
CA VAL A 177 5.22 11.68 8.99
C VAL A 177 3.84 11.21 9.41
N LYS A 178 2.93 11.14 8.45
CA LYS A 178 1.60 10.57 8.59
C LYS A 178 1.29 9.64 7.42
N VAL A 179 0.57 8.58 7.70
CA VAL A 179 -0.14 7.76 6.71
C VAL A 179 -1.61 7.72 7.08
N ILE A 180 -2.48 8.00 6.11
CA ILE A 180 -3.93 7.88 6.27
C ILE A 180 -4.39 6.70 5.43
N TYR A 181 -4.91 5.68 6.08
CA TYR A 181 -5.58 4.57 5.42
C TYR A 181 -7.07 4.88 5.33
N THR A 182 -7.63 4.83 4.12
CA THR A 182 -9.05 5.03 3.86
C THR A 182 -9.60 3.84 3.10
N LEU A 183 -10.70 3.26 3.58
CA LEU A 183 -11.45 2.23 2.89
C LEU A 183 -12.79 2.78 2.42
N THR A 184 -13.05 2.68 1.12
CA THR A 184 -14.30 3.15 0.50
C THR A 184 -15.29 2.02 0.24
N ASP A 185 -16.56 2.35 0.04
CA ASP A 185 -17.61 1.43 -0.40
C ASP A 185 -17.42 0.92 -1.84
N SER A 186 -16.43 1.44 -2.57
CA SER A 186 -15.99 0.95 -3.88
C SER A 186 -14.86 -0.07 -3.80
N HIS A 187 -14.56 -0.61 -2.61
CA HIS A 187 -13.45 -1.54 -2.37
C HIS A 187 -12.07 -0.95 -2.68
N GLU A 188 -11.91 0.35 -2.47
CA GLU A 188 -10.62 1.02 -2.63
C GLU A 188 -9.97 1.18 -1.25
N LEU A 189 -8.80 0.57 -1.09
CA LEU A 189 -7.88 0.88 -0.01
C LEU A 189 -6.91 1.97 -0.49
N ARG A 190 -7.14 3.20 -0.02
CA ARG A 190 -6.31 4.36 -0.31
C ARG A 190 -5.35 4.62 0.85
N MET A 191 -4.09 4.89 0.53
CA MET A 191 -3.04 5.29 1.45
C MET A 191 -2.54 6.67 1.04
N ASP A 192 -2.72 7.66 1.89
CA ASP A 192 -2.16 8.99 1.70
C ASP A 192 -1.03 9.22 2.69
N TYR A 193 0.17 9.47 2.17
CA TYR A 193 1.33 9.81 2.96
C TYR A 193 1.58 11.31 2.94
N LEU A 194 1.92 11.87 4.09
CA LEU A 194 2.30 13.26 4.22
C LEU A 194 3.53 13.36 5.11
N ALA A 195 4.48 14.21 4.75
CA ALA A 195 5.63 14.50 5.59
C ALA A 195 6.09 15.97 5.52
N THR A 196 6.56 16.48 6.65
CA THR A 196 7.21 17.79 6.79
C THR A 196 8.48 17.66 7.62
N THR A 197 9.44 18.55 7.40
CA THR A 197 10.74 18.49 8.07
C THR A 197 11.26 19.87 8.48
N ASP A 198 12.15 19.89 9.47
CA ASP A 198 12.88 21.08 9.91
C ASP A 198 14.29 21.19 9.30
N LYS A 199 14.78 20.16 8.59
CA LYS A 199 16.05 20.18 7.86
C LYS A 199 15.95 19.35 6.58
N ALA A 200 16.66 19.74 5.53
CA ALA A 200 16.62 19.02 4.26
C ALA A 200 17.01 17.54 4.43
N THR A 201 16.15 16.63 3.95
CA THR A 201 16.27 15.18 4.18
C THR A 201 15.65 14.40 3.02
N PRO A 202 16.15 13.20 2.67
CA PRO A 202 15.48 12.36 1.69
C PRO A 202 14.22 11.73 2.29
N VAL A 203 13.13 11.70 1.52
CA VAL A 203 11.87 11.04 1.88
C VAL A 203 11.42 10.19 0.70
N ASN A 204 11.23 8.90 0.94
CA ASN A 204 10.64 7.96 -0.01
C ASN A 204 9.88 6.91 0.79
N LEU A 205 8.54 6.98 0.79
CA LEU A 205 7.70 6.11 1.62
C LEU A 205 6.87 5.18 0.73
N THR A 206 6.65 3.96 1.22
CA THR A 206 5.79 2.98 0.55
C THR A 206 5.17 2.04 1.56
N ASN A 207 4.30 1.13 1.12
CA ASN A 207 3.83 -0.01 1.91
C ASN A 207 4.31 -1.32 1.27
N HIS A 208 4.90 -2.21 2.06
CA HIS A 208 5.52 -3.45 1.58
C HIS A 208 4.55 -4.65 1.60
N ALA A 209 3.28 -4.42 1.24
CA ALA A 209 2.27 -5.46 1.20
C ALA A 209 2.60 -6.55 0.18
N TYR A 210 2.60 -7.80 0.65
CA TYR A 210 2.70 -8.97 -0.20
C TYR A 210 1.29 -9.48 -0.49
N PHE A 211 0.83 -9.25 -1.72
CA PHE A 211 -0.49 -9.66 -2.15
C PHE A 211 -0.49 -11.08 -2.72
N ASN A 212 -1.52 -11.84 -2.38
CA ASN A 212 -1.87 -13.08 -3.05
C ASN A 212 -3.39 -13.12 -3.23
N LEU A 213 -3.87 -12.80 -4.43
CA LEU A 213 -5.30 -12.72 -4.73
C LEU A 213 -6.04 -14.08 -4.65
N ALA A 214 -5.32 -15.20 -4.69
CA ALA A 214 -5.91 -16.52 -4.44
C ALA A 214 -6.16 -16.74 -2.94
N GLY A 215 -5.43 -16.03 -2.07
CA GLY A 215 -5.46 -16.13 -0.61
C GLY A 215 -4.51 -17.19 -0.05
N GLU A 216 -3.89 -18.01 -0.89
CA GLU A 216 -2.98 -19.10 -0.51
C GLU A 216 -2.06 -19.50 -1.67
N GLY A 217 -1.09 -20.36 -1.40
CA GLY A 217 -0.19 -20.90 -2.41
C GLY A 217 0.78 -19.84 -2.96
N HIS A 218 1.15 -19.97 -4.24
CA HIS A 218 2.10 -19.07 -4.91
C HIS A 218 1.41 -18.15 -5.93
N VAL A 219 2.05 -17.03 -6.25
CA VAL A 219 1.52 -16.02 -7.19
C VAL A 219 1.97 -16.18 -8.64
N LEU A 220 2.61 -17.30 -8.98
CA LEU A 220 3.18 -17.50 -10.32
C LEU A 220 2.12 -17.62 -11.43
N ASP A 221 0.89 -18.00 -11.09
CA ASP A 221 -0.25 -18.08 -12.02
C ASP A 221 -1.05 -16.79 -12.11
N HIS A 222 -0.78 -15.79 -11.25
CA HIS A 222 -1.37 -14.47 -11.38
C HIS A 222 -0.95 -13.85 -12.70
N GLU A 223 -1.84 -13.05 -13.27
CA GLU A 223 -1.59 -12.27 -14.47
C GLU A 223 -1.35 -10.83 -14.07
N LEU A 224 -0.22 -10.28 -14.53
CA LEU A 224 0.23 -8.94 -14.23
C LEU A 224 0.24 -8.10 -15.50
N TRP A 225 -0.23 -6.87 -15.39
CA TRP A 225 0.02 -5.80 -16.33
C TRP A 225 0.59 -4.60 -15.57
N LEU A 226 1.61 -3.95 -16.12
CA LEU A 226 2.19 -2.73 -15.58
C LEU A 226 2.10 -1.61 -16.62
N ASN A 227 1.68 -0.44 -16.18
CA ASN A 227 1.69 0.78 -16.99
C ASN A 227 3.11 1.39 -17.01
N ALA A 228 4.08 0.62 -17.49
CA ALA A 228 5.49 0.98 -17.49
C ALA A 228 6.21 0.33 -18.67
N ASP A 229 6.68 1.16 -19.61
CA ASP A 229 7.48 0.71 -20.77
C ASP A 229 8.99 0.74 -20.50
N ARG A 230 9.37 1.18 -19.30
CA ARG A 230 10.74 1.42 -18.85
C ARG A 230 10.95 0.95 -17.42
N TYR A 231 12.20 0.64 -17.09
CA TYR A 231 12.64 0.22 -15.76
C TYR A 231 14.02 0.82 -15.44
N THR A 232 14.48 0.68 -14.20
CA THR A 232 15.82 1.10 -13.77
C THR A 232 16.73 -0.13 -13.64
N PRO A 233 17.64 -0.41 -14.59
CA PRO A 233 18.59 -1.51 -14.50
C PRO A 233 19.51 -1.35 -13.28
N ALA A 234 19.77 -2.47 -12.60
CA ALA A 234 20.58 -2.49 -11.39
C ALA A 234 21.79 -3.43 -11.52
N ASP A 235 22.83 -3.13 -10.75
CA ASP A 235 24.04 -3.95 -10.63
C ASP A 235 23.77 -5.24 -9.82
N ASP A 236 24.82 -5.98 -9.48
CA ASP A 236 24.69 -7.24 -8.74
C ASP A 236 24.36 -7.06 -7.25
N GLU A 237 24.52 -5.84 -6.72
CA GLU A 237 24.06 -5.46 -5.38
C GLU A 237 22.65 -4.86 -5.40
N LEU A 238 21.98 -4.90 -6.56
CA LEU A 238 20.65 -4.34 -6.81
C LEU A 238 20.57 -2.82 -6.61
N ILE A 239 21.69 -2.12 -6.84
CA ILE A 239 21.74 -0.67 -6.93
C ILE A 239 21.50 -0.24 -8.37
N PRO A 240 20.57 0.70 -8.66
CA PRO A 240 20.38 1.21 -9.99
C PRO A 240 21.65 1.83 -10.57
N THR A 241 21.89 1.55 -11.84
CA THR A 241 23.03 2.08 -12.61
C THR A 241 22.91 3.58 -12.94
N GLY A 242 21.75 4.18 -12.66
CA GLY A 242 21.36 5.52 -13.14
C GLY A 242 20.71 5.53 -14.52
N ALA A 243 20.75 4.41 -15.26
CA ALA A 243 20.07 4.28 -16.54
C ALA A 243 18.55 4.08 -16.39
N ILE A 244 17.82 4.50 -17.41
CA ILE A 244 16.40 4.13 -17.62
C ILE A 244 16.35 3.39 -18.96
N ALA A 245 15.99 2.11 -18.93
CA ALA A 245 15.99 1.23 -20.11
C ALA A 245 14.56 0.79 -20.46
N SER A 246 14.32 0.47 -21.73
CA SER A 246 13.04 -0.11 -22.17
C SER A 246 12.89 -1.54 -21.65
N VAL A 247 11.65 -1.92 -21.31
CA VAL A 247 11.33 -3.31 -20.97
C VAL A 247 11.16 -4.21 -22.21
N ASN A 248 10.99 -3.63 -23.40
CA ASN A 248 10.73 -4.36 -24.63
C ASN A 248 11.84 -5.39 -24.92
N GLY A 249 11.44 -6.63 -25.22
CA GLY A 249 12.36 -7.73 -25.49
C GLY A 249 13.04 -8.31 -24.24
N THR A 250 12.66 -7.88 -23.03
CA THR A 250 13.20 -8.39 -21.77
C THR A 250 12.17 -9.24 -21.02
N PRO A 251 12.56 -10.09 -20.05
CA PRO A 251 11.61 -10.80 -19.19
C PRO A 251 10.71 -9.87 -18.36
N LEU A 252 11.07 -8.59 -18.25
CA LEU A 252 10.35 -7.56 -17.49
C LEU A 252 9.16 -6.95 -18.24
N ASP A 253 8.91 -7.33 -19.50
CA ASP A 253 7.87 -6.69 -20.31
C ASP A 253 6.42 -7.06 -19.90
N PHE A 254 5.89 -6.35 -18.91
CA PHE A 254 4.50 -6.44 -18.47
C PHE A 254 3.60 -5.38 -19.12
N THR A 255 4.00 -4.77 -20.26
CA THR A 255 3.17 -3.79 -20.99
C THR A 255 1.90 -4.41 -21.57
N THR A 256 1.88 -5.75 -21.69
CA THR A 256 0.70 -6.58 -21.91
C THR A 256 0.45 -7.51 -20.73
N ARG A 257 -0.81 -7.84 -20.47
CA ARG A 257 -1.21 -8.80 -19.41
C ARG A 257 -0.47 -10.12 -19.62
N THR A 258 0.35 -10.49 -18.63
CA THR A 258 1.26 -11.64 -18.73
C THR A 258 1.27 -12.40 -17.41
N ARG A 259 1.24 -13.73 -17.47
CA ARG A 259 1.40 -14.59 -16.29
C ARG A 259 2.76 -14.35 -15.63
N VAL A 260 2.79 -14.08 -14.33
CA VAL A 260 4.00 -13.72 -13.56
C VAL A 260 5.11 -14.76 -13.76
N GLY A 261 4.79 -16.05 -13.64
CA GLY A 261 5.75 -17.15 -13.75
C GLY A 261 6.28 -17.43 -15.16
N SER A 262 5.71 -16.83 -16.21
CA SER A 262 6.03 -17.20 -17.61
C SER A 262 7.49 -16.93 -18.02
N ARG A 263 8.11 -15.90 -17.45
CA ARG A 263 9.48 -15.47 -17.80
C ARG A 263 10.42 -15.41 -16.59
N ILE A 264 9.95 -15.84 -15.41
CA ILE A 264 10.67 -15.67 -14.15
C ILE A 264 12.02 -16.41 -14.11
N GLU A 265 12.10 -17.58 -14.77
CA GLU A 265 13.32 -18.39 -14.86
C GLU A 265 14.44 -17.70 -15.65
N GLN A 266 14.10 -16.76 -16.56
CA GLN A 266 15.08 -16.03 -17.36
C GLN A 266 15.92 -15.04 -16.53
N LEU A 267 15.51 -14.77 -15.28
CA LEU A 267 16.23 -13.91 -14.34
C LEU A 267 17.32 -14.66 -13.56
N LYS A 268 17.36 -15.99 -13.66
CA LYS A 268 18.37 -16.83 -13.01
C LYS A 268 19.72 -16.78 -13.76
N PRO A 269 20.84 -17.04 -13.05
CA PRO A 269 20.93 -17.31 -11.62
C PRO A 269 20.91 -16.03 -10.74
N LYS A 270 20.95 -14.84 -11.35
CA LYS A 270 21.10 -13.56 -10.63
C LYS A 270 19.96 -13.32 -9.64
N LEU A 271 18.71 -13.55 -10.06
CA LEU A 271 17.54 -13.45 -9.20
C LEU A 271 16.65 -14.67 -9.35
N ASN A 272 16.13 -15.16 -8.22
CA ASN A 272 15.08 -16.17 -8.18
C ASN A 272 13.70 -15.50 -8.21
N GLY A 273 13.46 -14.60 -9.16
CA GLY A 273 12.22 -13.83 -9.30
C GLY A 273 12.43 -12.36 -9.62
N TYR A 274 11.33 -11.60 -9.71
CA TYR A 274 11.41 -10.17 -9.98
C TYR A 274 11.76 -9.43 -8.69
N ASP A 275 12.67 -8.47 -8.80
CA ASP A 275 13.00 -7.46 -7.78
C ASP A 275 13.47 -6.19 -8.52
N HIS A 276 12.54 -5.53 -9.22
CA HIS A 276 12.87 -4.42 -10.14
C HIS A 276 11.92 -3.24 -9.94
N ASN A 277 12.48 -2.03 -10.04
CA ASN A 277 11.71 -0.79 -10.13
C ASN A 277 11.35 -0.49 -11.58
N PHE A 278 10.05 -0.32 -11.83
CA PHE A 278 9.45 0.09 -13.09
C PHE A 278 9.13 1.58 -13.07
N VAL A 279 9.29 2.24 -14.22
CA VAL A 279 8.98 3.67 -14.39
C VAL A 279 7.52 3.80 -14.82
N VAL A 280 6.67 4.31 -13.92
CA VAL A 280 5.23 4.44 -14.17
C VAL A 280 4.98 5.54 -15.19
N THR A 281 4.38 5.17 -16.33
CA THR A 281 4.03 6.07 -17.43
C THR A 281 3.03 7.14 -16.98
N GLY A 282 3.14 8.35 -17.55
CA GLY A 282 2.28 9.50 -17.26
C GLY A 282 2.90 10.51 -16.29
N ASP A 283 2.09 11.49 -15.89
CA ASP A 283 2.57 12.64 -15.11
C ASP A 283 2.81 12.29 -13.63
N LYS A 284 4.07 12.46 -13.18
CA LYS A 284 4.47 12.27 -11.78
C LYS A 284 3.73 13.26 -10.88
N GLY A 285 3.34 12.83 -9.68
CA GLY A 285 2.55 13.63 -8.75
C GLY A 285 1.04 13.66 -9.06
N VAL A 286 0.62 13.15 -10.21
CA VAL A 286 -0.80 12.95 -10.56
C VAL A 286 -1.17 11.48 -10.37
N LEU A 287 -2.31 11.24 -9.71
CA LEU A 287 -2.81 9.89 -9.47
C LEU A 287 -3.14 9.22 -10.81
N ARG A 288 -2.46 8.11 -11.10
CA ARG A 288 -2.61 7.37 -12.35
C ARG A 288 -2.40 5.88 -12.14
N THR A 289 -2.93 5.05 -13.02
CA THR A 289 -2.78 3.59 -12.94
C THR A 289 -1.30 3.20 -13.11
N ALA A 290 -0.80 2.39 -12.17
CA ALA A 290 0.54 1.80 -12.20
C ALA A 290 0.51 0.34 -12.68
N GLY A 291 -0.57 -0.38 -12.42
CA GLY A 291 -0.70 -1.76 -12.85
C GLY A 291 -2.00 -2.43 -12.42
N LYS A 292 -2.16 -3.67 -12.84
CA LYS A 292 -3.29 -4.54 -12.53
C LYS A 292 -2.80 -5.97 -12.31
N VAL A 293 -3.31 -6.61 -11.27
CA VAL A 293 -3.06 -8.02 -10.95
C VAL A 293 -4.38 -8.76 -10.99
N VAL A 294 -4.39 -9.94 -11.59
CA VAL A 294 -5.55 -10.83 -11.62
C VAL A 294 -5.14 -12.22 -11.16
N ASP A 295 -5.94 -12.83 -10.29
CA ASP A 295 -5.94 -14.28 -10.16
C ASP A 295 -7.03 -14.87 -11.06
N PRO A 296 -6.69 -15.58 -12.15
CA PRO A 296 -7.68 -16.12 -13.08
C PRO A 296 -8.58 -17.18 -12.44
N LYS A 297 -8.13 -17.87 -11.38
CA LYS A 297 -8.88 -18.95 -10.72
C LYS A 297 -10.06 -18.42 -9.92
N THR A 298 -9.81 -17.47 -9.02
CA THR A 298 -10.87 -16.84 -8.21
C THR A 298 -11.59 -15.73 -8.95
N GLY A 299 -10.96 -15.14 -9.98
CA GLY A 299 -11.47 -13.96 -10.67
C GLY A 299 -11.19 -12.66 -9.92
N ARG A 300 -10.50 -12.68 -8.77
CA ARG A 300 -10.11 -11.45 -8.05
C ARG A 300 -9.18 -10.60 -8.88
N VAL A 301 -9.43 -9.29 -8.85
CA VAL A 301 -8.66 -8.26 -9.54
C VAL A 301 -8.22 -7.22 -8.53
N MET A 302 -6.96 -6.78 -8.63
CA MET A 302 -6.43 -5.63 -7.92
C MET A 302 -5.86 -4.63 -8.91
N ASP A 303 -6.47 -3.46 -8.99
CA ASP A 303 -5.96 -2.30 -9.71
C ASP A 303 -5.12 -1.43 -8.77
N VAL A 304 -3.94 -1.01 -9.24
CA VAL A 304 -3.02 -0.17 -8.48
C VAL A 304 -2.90 1.19 -9.17
N SER A 305 -3.18 2.26 -8.43
CA SER A 305 -2.95 3.64 -8.89
C SER A 305 -2.06 4.39 -7.91
N THR A 306 -1.24 5.32 -8.42
CA THR A 306 -0.30 6.07 -7.58
C THR A 306 0.04 7.44 -8.15
N THR A 307 0.49 8.35 -7.29
CA THR A 307 1.17 9.59 -7.66
C THR A 307 2.68 9.40 -7.86
N GLU A 308 3.26 8.32 -7.31
CA GLU A 308 4.69 8.04 -7.34
C GLU A 308 5.23 7.87 -8.78
N PRO A 309 6.52 8.14 -9.02
CA PRO A 309 7.12 7.98 -10.34
C PRO A 309 7.40 6.52 -10.68
N GLY A 310 7.54 5.63 -9.69
CA GLY A 310 7.93 4.23 -9.88
C GLY A 310 7.10 3.24 -9.09
N VAL A 311 7.23 1.96 -9.45
CA VAL A 311 6.67 0.82 -8.72
C VAL A 311 7.69 -0.32 -8.66
N GLN A 312 8.02 -0.80 -7.47
CA GLN A 312 8.82 -2.01 -7.28
C GLN A 312 7.92 -3.22 -7.47
N LEU A 313 8.25 -4.08 -8.42
CA LEU A 313 7.73 -5.45 -8.45
C LEU A 313 8.69 -6.35 -7.70
N TYR A 314 8.22 -6.93 -6.61
CA TYR A 314 8.94 -7.97 -5.87
C TYR A 314 8.07 -9.23 -5.74
N THR A 315 8.51 -10.37 -6.26
CA THR A 315 7.70 -11.60 -6.26
C THR A 315 7.95 -12.51 -5.05
N GLY A 316 8.28 -11.94 -3.89
CA GLY A 316 8.44 -12.74 -2.66
C GLY A 316 9.45 -13.86 -2.82
N ASN A 317 10.60 -13.58 -3.45
CA ASN A 317 11.56 -14.60 -3.89
C ASN A 317 12.07 -15.49 -2.74
N HIS A 318 12.12 -14.93 -1.52
CA HIS A 318 12.49 -15.65 -0.29
C HIS A 318 11.30 -16.30 0.43
N LEU A 319 10.08 -16.02 -0.02
CA LEU A 319 8.82 -16.57 0.46
C LEU A 319 8.26 -17.62 -0.50
N GLN A 320 9.12 -18.22 -1.34
CA GLN A 320 8.73 -19.20 -2.36
C GLN A 320 7.61 -18.68 -3.26
N HIS A 321 7.62 -17.38 -3.57
CA HIS A 321 6.58 -16.71 -4.36
C HIS A 321 5.18 -16.76 -3.73
N GLY A 322 5.07 -16.83 -2.41
CA GLY A 322 3.79 -16.84 -1.70
C GLY A 322 2.96 -15.56 -1.84
N GLY A 323 3.60 -14.45 -2.21
CA GLY A 323 2.96 -13.14 -2.46
C GLY A 323 3.84 -12.26 -3.35
N LEU A 324 3.24 -11.26 -4.00
CA LEU A 324 3.95 -10.23 -4.75
C LEU A 324 3.69 -8.84 -4.16
N CYS A 325 4.69 -7.97 -4.21
CA CYS A 325 4.59 -6.56 -3.86
C CYS A 325 4.50 -5.70 -5.13
N LEU A 326 3.72 -4.63 -5.03
CA LEU A 326 3.74 -3.49 -5.95
C LEU A 326 3.98 -2.22 -5.12
N GLU A 327 5.22 -2.01 -4.70
CA GLU A 327 5.60 -0.88 -3.84
C GLU A 327 5.71 0.37 -4.70
N THR A 328 4.71 1.24 -4.64
CA THR A 328 4.74 2.54 -5.30
C THR A 328 5.73 3.46 -4.58
N GLN A 329 6.70 4.02 -5.28
CA GLN A 329 7.83 4.72 -4.65
C GLN A 329 8.57 5.64 -5.62
N HIS A 330 9.45 6.49 -5.09
CA HIS A 330 10.57 7.04 -5.86
C HIS A 330 11.56 5.94 -6.22
N TYR A 331 12.33 6.17 -7.29
CA TYR A 331 13.30 5.18 -7.74
C TYR A 331 14.34 4.90 -6.66
N PRO A 332 14.80 3.63 -6.53
CA PRO A 332 15.88 3.30 -5.62
C PRO A 332 17.13 4.14 -5.91
N ASP A 333 17.89 4.44 -4.86
CA ASP A 333 19.11 5.26 -4.91
C ASP A 333 18.95 6.66 -5.54
N SER A 334 17.71 7.17 -5.70
CA SER A 334 17.43 8.47 -6.33
C SER A 334 18.15 9.66 -5.69
N ILE A 335 18.52 9.56 -4.41
CA ILE A 335 19.32 10.58 -3.72
C ILE A 335 20.76 10.70 -4.26
N ASN A 336 21.29 9.64 -4.85
CA ASN A 336 22.64 9.59 -5.43
C ASN A 336 22.64 9.59 -6.98
N GLN A 337 21.46 9.66 -7.60
CA GLN A 337 21.28 9.57 -9.05
C GLN A 337 20.64 10.86 -9.58
N PRO A 338 21.42 11.88 -9.99
CA PRO A 338 20.88 13.20 -10.36
C PRO A 338 19.87 13.20 -11.51
N ALA A 339 19.87 12.16 -12.35
CA ALA A 339 18.90 11.99 -13.45
C ALA A 339 17.54 11.45 -12.98
N PHE A 340 17.44 10.95 -11.74
CA PHE A 340 16.20 10.44 -11.16
C PHE A 340 15.40 11.55 -10.47
N PRO A 341 14.08 11.38 -10.27
CA PRO A 341 13.28 12.30 -9.47
C PRO A 341 13.91 12.49 -8.09
N SER A 342 14.17 13.74 -7.70
CA SER A 342 14.78 14.05 -6.41
C SER A 342 13.85 13.64 -5.26
N PRO A 343 14.36 12.89 -4.26
CA PRO A 343 13.60 12.53 -3.07
C PRO A 343 13.76 13.56 -1.94
N VAL A 344 14.45 14.68 -2.17
CA VAL A 344 14.80 15.63 -1.10
C VAL A 344 13.60 16.51 -0.74
N LEU A 345 13.15 16.39 0.52
CA LEU A 345 12.22 17.31 1.15
C LEU A 345 12.97 18.40 1.90
N ARG A 346 12.58 19.67 1.75
CA ARG A 346 13.17 20.83 2.44
C ARG A 346 12.20 21.50 3.42
N PRO A 347 12.70 22.26 4.42
CA PRO A 347 11.85 23.03 5.32
C PRO A 347 10.90 23.98 4.57
N GLY A 348 9.68 24.11 5.08
CA GLY A 348 8.61 24.90 4.44
C GLY A 348 7.88 24.18 3.30
N GLN A 349 8.35 23.01 2.86
CA GLN A 349 7.65 22.16 1.90
C GLN A 349 6.84 21.08 2.62
N THR A 350 5.88 20.51 1.90
CA THR A 350 5.18 19.29 2.30
C THR A 350 5.39 18.24 1.23
N TRP A 351 5.91 17.08 1.63
CA TRP A 351 5.94 15.90 0.77
C TRP A 351 4.59 15.19 0.87
N ASN A 352 4.04 14.78 -0.26
CA ASN A 352 2.80 14.02 -0.33
C ASN A 352 2.90 12.90 -1.36
N SER A 353 2.19 11.81 -1.07
CA SER A 353 2.09 10.66 -1.96
C SER A 353 0.77 9.94 -1.72
N THR A 354 0.16 9.42 -2.78
CA THR A 354 -1.07 8.64 -2.70
C THR A 354 -0.89 7.34 -3.47
N SER A 355 -1.34 6.25 -2.87
CA SER A 355 -1.47 4.94 -3.52
C SER A 355 -2.84 4.34 -3.24
N VAL A 356 -3.44 3.73 -4.25
CA VAL A 356 -4.77 3.14 -4.19
C VAL A 356 -4.70 1.71 -4.69
N PHE A 357 -5.15 0.78 -3.85
CA PHE A 357 -5.42 -0.61 -4.23
C PHE A 357 -6.94 -0.81 -4.32
N ALA A 358 -7.46 -0.89 -5.54
CA ALA A 358 -8.88 -1.08 -5.80
C ALA A 358 -9.15 -2.55 -6.13
N PHE A 359 -10.06 -3.18 -5.38
CA PHE A 359 -10.37 -4.60 -5.52
C PHE A 359 -11.71 -4.81 -6.23
N SER A 360 -11.74 -5.76 -7.15
CA SER A 360 -12.96 -6.19 -7.84
C SER A 360 -12.87 -7.67 -8.21
N ALA A 361 -13.88 -8.19 -8.90
CA ALA A 361 -13.86 -9.54 -9.44
C ALA A 361 -14.48 -9.58 -10.84
N GLN A 362 -14.00 -10.50 -11.67
CA GLN A 362 -14.46 -10.74 -13.05
C GLN A 362 -14.78 -12.21 -13.32
#